data_AF-A0A4W4FT77-F1
#
_entry.id   AF-A0A4W4FT77-F1
#
_cell.length_a   1.000
_cell.length_b   1.000
_cell.length_c   1.000
_cell.angle_alpha   90.00
_cell.angle_beta   90.00
_cell.angle_gamma   90.00
#
_symmetry.space_group_name_H-M   'P 1'
#
loop_
_entity.id
_entity.type
_entity.pdbx_description
1 polymer ?
#
loop_
_entity_poly.entity_id
_entity_poly.type
_entity_poly.pdbx_seq_one_letter_code
_entity_poly.pdbx_strand_id
1 'polypeptide(L)'
;MAKKTERFSSAGRGNGLRALLEIKTGELIHSCEPYAFCIAKNSLKSTCQSCLSRGDGLLRCSQCKCTRYCSTQCQRQAWPEHKRECKCLKHLQPRVPTDSVRLAARIIFRLLSDPEPHPEESYPLAEHQSHLEDMSAEKRGGLTQLCSMLQLYLLQEVCDVSVLPGGLDLMGLLSRVTCNCFSISDGELQDIGVGLYPSMSLLNHDCQPNCVMVFVGKRLQLRAIRNIQPHEELTISYTDVLAPGQERQWEELQKESQILLARHAHAVPDTNVYLLRLLDMAMDACISLDQYEAALEYGNRTLGPYRLHYAEPHPSWAVELFRVGKLQHYLGRLEEASNSFTQAYDVMKVTHGTEHPLFNEVSRKLTEVQAELRRT
;
A
#
# COMPACT_ATOMS: atom_id res chain seq x y z
N MET A 1 7.24 20.86 17.12
CA MET A 1 8.01 19.66 17.55
C MET A 1 9.42 19.79 17.02
N ALA A 2 10.44 19.33 17.76
CA ALA A 2 11.81 19.29 17.24
C ALA A 2 11.87 18.34 16.02
N LYS A 3 12.63 18.73 15.00
CA LYS A 3 12.85 17.90 13.81
C LYS A 3 13.63 16.65 14.24
N LYS A 4 13.01 15.47 14.16
CA LYS A 4 13.63 14.19 14.60
C LYS A 4 14.53 13.56 13.54
N THR A 5 14.44 14.04 12.30
CA THR A 5 15.12 13.46 11.16
C THR A 5 15.72 14.53 10.28
N GLU A 6 16.77 14.18 9.55
CA GLU A 6 17.35 15.04 8.54
C GLU A 6 17.72 14.25 7.29
N ARG A 7 17.68 14.95 6.16
CA ARG A 7 18.26 14.46 4.91
C ARG A 7 19.78 14.46 5.03
N PHE A 8 20.42 13.42 4.53
CA PHE A 8 21.88 13.34 4.43
C PHE A 8 22.30 12.63 3.14
N SER A 9 23.59 12.68 2.81
CA SER A 9 24.16 11.89 1.72
C SER A 9 24.58 10.52 2.27
N SER A 10 23.92 9.46 1.82
CA SER A 10 24.22 8.08 2.17
C SER A 10 25.27 7.50 1.23
N ALA A 11 26.38 7.00 1.79
CA ALA A 11 27.52 6.54 1.01
C ALA A 11 27.12 5.40 0.07
N GLY A 12 27.28 5.60 -1.24
CA GLY A 12 26.94 4.61 -2.27
C GLY A 12 25.43 4.41 -2.52
N ARG A 13 24.55 5.16 -1.84
CA ARG A 13 23.08 5.01 -1.93
C ARG A 13 22.37 6.32 -2.29
N GLY A 14 23.12 7.39 -2.53
CA GLY A 14 22.57 8.70 -2.89
C GLY A 14 22.09 9.48 -1.67
N ASN A 15 20.88 10.04 -1.73
CA ASN A 15 20.29 10.71 -0.58
C ASN A 15 19.72 9.67 0.40
N GLY A 16 19.66 10.02 1.67
CA GLY A 16 19.03 9.22 2.72
C GLY A 16 18.32 10.10 3.74
N LEU A 17 17.56 9.47 4.63
CA LEU A 17 17.00 10.09 5.82
C LEU A 17 17.65 9.45 7.05
N ARG A 18 18.11 10.24 8.03
CA ARG A 18 18.70 9.71 9.28
C ARG A 18 18.06 10.32 10.52
N ALA A 19 18.19 9.63 11.64
CA ALA A 19 17.74 10.12 12.94
C ALA A 19 18.66 11.24 13.46
N LEU A 20 18.09 12.29 14.07
CA LEU A 20 18.83 13.34 14.78
C LEU A 20 18.94 13.07 16.28
N LEU A 21 18.00 12.29 16.81
CA LEU A 21 17.87 11.93 18.21
C LEU A 21 17.61 10.43 18.30
N GLU A 22 17.72 9.87 19.50
CA GLU A 22 17.29 8.49 19.73
C GLU A 22 15.78 8.36 19.47
N ILE A 23 15.37 7.34 18.73
CA ILE A 23 13.97 7.01 18.44
C ILE A 23 13.67 5.64 19.04
N LYS A 24 12.59 5.53 19.81
CA LYS A 24 12.23 4.29 20.50
C LYS A 24 11.37 3.39 19.62
N THR A 25 11.42 2.08 19.86
CA THR A 25 10.53 1.10 19.22
C THR A 25 9.05 1.53 19.32
N GLY A 26 8.33 1.50 18.20
CA GLY A 26 6.92 1.86 18.07
C GLY A 26 6.64 3.35 17.89
N GLU A 27 7.65 4.20 18.03
CA GLU A 27 7.50 5.64 17.92
C GLU A 27 7.13 6.07 16.49
N LEU A 28 6.17 7.01 16.38
CA LEU A 28 5.84 7.67 15.12
C LEU A 28 6.93 8.67 14.75
N ILE A 29 7.65 8.39 13.67
CA ILE A 29 8.74 9.21 13.16
C ILE A 29 8.21 10.33 12.27
N HIS A 30 7.35 9.96 11.32
CA HIS A 30 6.79 10.89 10.34
C HIS A 30 5.36 10.51 9.98
N SER A 31 4.55 11.51 9.63
CA SER A 31 3.27 11.27 8.97
C SER A 31 2.98 12.36 7.97
N CYS A 32 2.55 11.97 6.77
CA CYS A 32 2.33 12.89 5.66
C CYS A 32 1.19 12.41 4.75
N GLU A 33 0.49 13.40 4.18
CA GLU A 33 -0.42 13.18 3.06
C GLU A 33 0.38 12.99 1.76
N PRO A 34 -0.18 12.30 0.75
CA PRO A 34 0.47 12.14 -0.54
C PRO A 34 0.47 13.48 -1.29
N TYR A 35 1.55 13.75 -2.01
CA TYR A 35 1.61 14.84 -2.98
C TYR A 35 0.54 14.66 -4.08
N ALA A 36 0.41 13.43 -4.54
CA ALA A 36 -0.66 12.97 -5.41
C ALA A 36 -0.88 11.47 -5.18
N PHE A 37 -2.10 10.99 -5.40
CA PHE A 37 -2.42 9.56 -5.34
C PHE A 37 -3.53 9.20 -6.33
N CYS A 38 -3.63 7.91 -6.66
CA CYS A 38 -4.79 7.37 -7.35
C CYS A 38 -5.13 5.96 -6.85
N ILE A 39 -6.39 5.55 -7.01
CA ILE A 39 -6.84 4.18 -6.70
C ILE A 39 -6.25 3.21 -7.73
N ALA A 40 -5.77 2.07 -7.28
CA ALA A 40 -5.20 1.04 -8.15
C ALA A 40 -6.24 0.56 -9.16
N LYS A 41 -5.83 0.29 -10.41
CA LYS A 41 -6.77 -0.07 -11.50
C LYS A 41 -7.72 -1.20 -11.10
N ASN A 42 -7.18 -2.17 -10.37
CA ASN A 42 -7.93 -3.36 -9.97
C ASN A 42 -8.94 -3.10 -8.85
N SER A 43 -8.74 -2.04 -8.07
CA SER A 43 -9.55 -1.63 -6.92
C SER A 43 -10.55 -0.50 -7.25
N LEU A 44 -10.55 0.04 -8.48
CA LEU A 44 -11.43 1.13 -8.93
C LEU A 44 -12.93 0.87 -8.73
N LYS A 45 -13.36 -0.40 -8.73
CA LYS A 45 -14.77 -0.77 -8.60
C LYS A 45 -15.24 -0.89 -7.14
N SER A 46 -14.32 -1.15 -6.23
CA SER A 46 -14.58 -1.53 -4.83
C SER A 46 -14.04 -0.53 -3.82
N THR A 47 -13.36 0.53 -4.26
CA THR A 47 -12.67 1.48 -3.37
C THR A 47 -13.14 2.92 -3.60
N CYS A 48 -13.38 3.64 -2.51
CA CYS A 48 -13.72 5.06 -2.53
C CYS A 48 -12.52 5.90 -3.00
N GLN A 49 -12.73 6.74 -4.02
CA GLN A 49 -11.72 7.61 -4.61
C GLN A 49 -11.23 8.73 -3.67
N SER A 50 -11.97 9.01 -2.60
CA SER A 50 -11.65 10.08 -1.64
C SER A 50 -10.97 9.54 -0.38
N CYS A 51 -11.61 8.59 0.31
CA CYS A 51 -11.17 8.11 1.61
C CYS A 51 -10.46 6.75 1.57
N LEU A 52 -10.39 6.10 0.39
CA LEU A 52 -9.76 4.80 0.19
C LEU A 52 -10.44 3.61 0.90
N SER A 53 -11.58 3.83 1.55
CA SER A 53 -12.36 2.75 2.14
C SER A 53 -12.94 1.84 1.05
N ARG A 54 -12.84 0.53 1.27
CA ARG A 54 -13.49 -0.47 0.44
C ARG A 54 -14.97 -0.58 0.78
N GLY A 55 -15.78 -1.00 -0.19
CA GLY A 55 -17.18 -1.29 0.05
C GLY A 55 -17.91 -1.69 -1.23
N ASP A 56 -19.05 -2.36 -1.02
CA ASP A 56 -19.99 -2.68 -2.09
C ASP A 56 -20.94 -1.51 -2.35
N GLY A 57 -21.56 -1.49 -3.53
CA GLY A 57 -22.59 -0.51 -3.86
C GLY A 57 -22.12 0.95 -3.94
N LEU A 58 -20.82 1.22 -4.08
CA LEU A 58 -20.28 2.59 -4.14
C LEU A 58 -20.92 3.45 -5.26
N LEU A 59 -21.16 4.72 -4.95
CA LEU A 59 -21.73 5.71 -5.84
C LEU A 59 -20.75 6.05 -6.97
N ARG A 60 -21.17 5.85 -8.21
CA ARG A 60 -20.35 6.12 -9.40
C ARG A 60 -20.47 7.59 -9.83
N CYS A 61 -19.34 8.21 -10.17
CA CYS A 61 -19.35 9.55 -10.78
C CYS A 61 -20.25 9.55 -12.02
N SER A 62 -21.23 10.44 -12.06
CA SER A 62 -22.22 10.50 -13.13
C SER A 62 -21.63 10.92 -14.48
N GLN A 63 -20.48 11.59 -14.49
CA GLN A 63 -19.83 12.11 -15.70
C GLN A 63 -18.85 11.09 -16.29
N CYS A 64 -17.78 10.74 -15.58
CA CYS A 64 -16.73 9.87 -16.09
C CYS A 64 -17.03 8.37 -15.96
N LYS A 65 -18.05 7.98 -15.19
CA LYS A 65 -18.44 6.58 -14.90
C LYS A 65 -17.29 5.67 -14.39
N CYS A 66 -16.13 6.23 -14.07
CA CYS A 66 -14.92 5.50 -13.69
C CYS A 66 -14.73 5.50 -12.17
N THR A 67 -14.63 6.68 -11.55
CA THR A 67 -14.39 6.83 -10.11
C THR A 67 -15.64 6.54 -9.28
N ARG A 68 -15.45 6.05 -8.06
CA ARG A 68 -16.51 5.68 -7.13
C ARG A 68 -16.32 6.30 -5.75
N TYR A 69 -17.41 6.48 -5.00
CA TYR A 69 -17.42 7.15 -3.70
C TYR A 69 -18.36 6.42 -2.74
N CYS A 70 -17.99 6.34 -1.46
CA CYS A 70 -18.88 5.78 -0.43
C CYS A 70 -20.06 6.71 -0.11
N SER A 71 -19.91 8.02 -0.34
CA SER A 71 -20.92 9.02 -0.03
C SER A 71 -20.83 10.24 -0.94
N THR A 72 -21.90 11.03 -0.99
CA THR A 72 -21.91 12.34 -1.66
C THR A 72 -20.93 13.34 -1.02
N GLN A 73 -20.63 13.18 0.28
CA GLN A 73 -19.61 13.96 0.97
C GLN A 73 -18.21 13.65 0.42
N CYS A 74 -17.84 12.38 0.31
CA CYS A 74 -16.57 11.95 -0.30
C CYS A 74 -16.46 12.42 -1.76
N GLN A 75 -17.56 12.39 -2.52
CA GLN A 75 -17.56 12.92 -3.89
C GLN A 75 -17.26 14.43 -3.93
N ARG A 76 -17.85 15.22 -3.03
CA ARG A 76 -17.60 16.66 -2.94
C ARG A 76 -16.16 16.97 -2.52
N GLN A 77 -15.63 16.23 -1.55
CA GLN A 77 -14.26 16.39 -1.06
C GLN A 77 -13.21 16.09 -2.13
N ALA A 78 -13.43 15.06 -2.96
CA ALA A 78 -12.51 14.70 -4.04
C ALA A 78 -12.65 15.57 -5.31
N TRP A 79 -13.71 16.38 -5.43
CA TRP A 79 -14.01 17.10 -6.67
C TRP A 79 -12.91 18.08 -7.12
N PRO A 80 -12.25 18.87 -6.24
CA PRO A 80 -11.17 19.76 -6.66
C PRO A 80 -10.05 19.03 -7.42
N GLU A 81 -9.63 17.86 -6.93
CA GLU A 81 -8.62 17.01 -7.58
C GLU A 81 -9.18 16.24 -8.79
N HIS A 82 -10.43 15.80 -8.73
CA HIS A 82 -11.04 14.98 -9.77
C HIS A 82 -11.56 15.78 -10.98
N LYS A 83 -11.93 17.05 -10.83
CA LYS A 83 -12.66 17.82 -11.86
C LYS A 83 -11.98 17.81 -13.23
N ARG A 84 -10.67 18.05 -13.28
CA ARG A 84 -9.88 18.03 -14.52
C ARG A 84 -9.80 16.61 -15.09
N GLU A 85 -9.40 15.66 -14.24
CA GLU A 85 -9.27 14.25 -14.59
C GLU A 85 -10.59 13.62 -15.08
N CYS A 86 -11.73 14.08 -14.55
CA CYS A 86 -13.06 13.60 -14.91
C CYS A 86 -13.35 13.77 -16.40
N LYS A 87 -12.89 14.87 -17.01
CA LYS A 87 -13.08 15.12 -18.46
C LYS A 87 -12.24 14.15 -19.28
N CYS A 88 -10.98 13.96 -18.89
CA CYS A 88 -10.05 13.03 -19.50
C CYS A 88 -10.57 11.57 -19.46
N LEU A 89 -10.98 11.11 -18.27
CA LEU A 89 -11.53 9.76 -18.08
C LEU A 89 -12.82 9.53 -18.88
N LYS A 90 -13.69 10.55 -18.99
CA LYS A 90 -14.92 10.46 -19.79
C LYS A 90 -14.60 10.19 -21.27
N HIS A 91 -13.57 10.84 -21.81
CA HIS A 91 -13.20 10.70 -23.22
C HIS A 91 -12.52 9.36 -23.53
N LEU A 92 -11.81 8.77 -22.57
CA LEU A 92 -11.10 7.49 -22.76
C LEU A 92 -11.97 6.25 -22.54
N GLN A 93 -13.23 6.38 -22.14
CA GLN A 93 -14.10 5.22 -21.91
C GLN A 93 -14.18 4.30 -23.14
N PRO A 94 -14.22 2.97 -22.94
CA PRO A 94 -14.24 2.24 -21.66
C PRO A 94 -12.84 1.98 -21.07
N ARG A 95 -11.77 2.53 -21.66
CA ARG A 95 -10.39 2.29 -21.26
C ARG A 95 -10.01 3.19 -20.09
N VAL A 96 -9.10 2.70 -19.25
CA VAL A 96 -8.51 3.43 -18.13
C VAL A 96 -6.99 3.28 -18.22
N PRO A 97 -6.21 4.39 -18.19
CA PRO A 97 -4.76 4.31 -18.20
C PRO A 97 -4.18 3.55 -17.00
N THR A 98 -2.91 3.17 -17.09
CA THR A 98 -2.18 2.57 -15.97
C THR A 98 -2.10 3.53 -14.78
N ASP A 99 -1.84 2.96 -13.61
CA ASP A 99 -1.81 3.68 -12.33
C ASP A 99 -0.70 4.75 -12.34
N SER A 100 0.47 4.42 -12.91
CA SER A 100 1.57 5.36 -13.11
C SER A 100 1.19 6.56 -13.98
N VAL A 101 0.45 6.35 -15.07
CA VAL A 101 -0.01 7.45 -15.94
C VAL A 101 -1.09 8.29 -15.27
N ARG A 102 -2.01 7.67 -14.53
CA ARG A 102 -3.02 8.41 -13.76
C ARG A 102 -2.39 9.24 -12.64
N LEU A 103 -1.40 8.70 -11.95
CA LEU A 103 -0.64 9.41 -10.93
C LEU A 103 0.14 10.59 -11.54
N ALA A 104 0.86 10.38 -12.64
CA ALA A 104 1.60 11.43 -13.34
C ALA A 104 0.67 12.56 -13.83
N ALA A 105 -0.51 12.22 -14.37
CA ALA A 105 -1.50 13.20 -14.77
C ALA A 105 -2.02 14.04 -13.59
N ARG A 106 -2.26 13.41 -12.43
CA ARG A 106 -2.68 14.13 -11.21
C ARG A 106 -1.61 15.07 -10.69
N ILE A 107 -0.32 14.69 -10.78
CA ILE A 107 0.81 15.58 -10.50
C ILE A 107 0.77 16.80 -11.42
N ILE A 108 0.58 16.59 -12.72
CA ILE A 108 0.46 17.69 -13.70
C ILE A 108 -0.74 18.59 -13.39
N PHE A 109 -1.91 18.02 -13.11
CA PHE A 109 -3.11 18.80 -12.76
C PHE A 109 -2.94 19.61 -11.48
N ARG A 110 -2.19 19.10 -10.50
CA ARG A 110 -1.80 19.84 -9.30
C ARG A 110 -0.91 21.02 -9.66
N LEU A 111 0.17 20.80 -10.40
CA LEU A 111 1.09 21.86 -10.84
C LEU A 111 0.41 22.96 -11.68
N LEU A 112 -0.61 22.59 -12.47
CA LEU A 112 -1.42 23.55 -13.25
C LEU A 112 -2.40 24.36 -12.40
N SER A 113 -2.70 23.89 -11.18
CA SER A 113 -3.66 24.55 -10.28
C SER A 113 -2.95 25.34 -9.18
N ASP A 114 -1.79 24.86 -8.74
CA ASP A 114 -0.93 25.49 -7.74
C ASP A 114 0.54 25.22 -8.12
N PRO A 115 1.23 26.18 -8.78
CA PRO A 115 2.59 26.00 -9.27
C PRO A 115 3.66 26.26 -8.20
N GLU A 116 3.30 26.88 -7.07
CA GLU A 116 4.25 27.20 -6.00
C GLU A 116 4.62 25.93 -5.21
N PRO A 117 5.91 25.72 -4.86
CA PRO A 117 6.32 24.63 -4.00
C PRO A 117 5.65 24.77 -2.63
N HIS A 118 5.05 23.69 -2.12
CA HIS A 118 4.47 23.74 -0.79
C HIS A 118 5.60 23.95 0.24
N PRO A 119 5.48 24.90 1.19
CA PRO A 119 6.56 25.26 2.13
C PRO A 119 7.07 24.09 3.00
N GLU A 120 6.28 23.03 3.14
CA GLU A 120 6.59 21.84 3.94
C GLU A 120 7.27 20.71 3.12
N GLU A 121 7.40 20.85 1.80
CA GLU A 121 8.07 19.86 0.95
C GLU A 121 9.59 19.97 1.08
N SER A 122 10.17 19.22 2.01
CA SER A 122 11.63 19.15 2.21
C SER A 122 12.40 18.46 1.08
N TYR A 123 11.70 17.84 0.12
CA TYR A 123 12.29 17.13 -1.02
C TYR A 123 11.47 17.39 -2.31
N PRO A 124 11.91 18.32 -3.17
CA PRO A 124 11.20 18.67 -4.39
C PRO A 124 11.12 17.52 -5.40
N LEU A 125 10.05 17.49 -6.20
CA LEU A 125 9.87 16.50 -7.26
C LEU A 125 11.06 16.45 -8.24
N ALA A 126 11.65 17.60 -8.56
CA ALA A 126 12.78 17.69 -9.49
C ALA A 126 14.03 16.90 -9.02
N GLU A 127 14.22 16.79 -7.70
CA GLU A 127 15.35 16.08 -7.07
C GLU A 127 15.14 14.57 -6.94
N HIS A 128 13.93 14.06 -7.23
CA HIS A 128 13.65 12.63 -7.12
C HIS A 128 14.47 11.85 -8.15
N GLN A 129 14.92 10.66 -7.73
CA GLN A 129 15.75 9.81 -8.56
C GLN A 129 14.94 9.25 -9.72
N SER A 130 15.47 9.38 -10.94
CA SER A 130 14.80 8.89 -12.16
C SER A 130 15.40 7.60 -12.72
N HIS A 131 16.68 7.31 -12.40
CA HIS A 131 17.48 6.24 -13.03
C HIS A 131 17.44 6.23 -14.57
N LEU A 132 17.06 7.34 -15.22
CA LEU A 132 16.81 7.37 -16.66
C LEU A 132 18.08 7.11 -17.50
N GLU A 133 19.23 7.55 -16.98
CA GLU A 133 20.54 7.34 -17.57
C GLU A 133 20.96 5.87 -17.54
N ASP A 134 20.61 5.16 -16.47
CA ASP A 134 20.94 3.73 -16.25
C ASP A 134 19.94 2.77 -16.92
N MET A 135 18.85 3.29 -17.49
CA MET A 135 17.77 2.45 -18.04
C MET A 135 18.18 1.74 -19.33
N SER A 136 17.85 0.45 -19.41
CA SER A 136 17.96 -0.33 -20.65
C SER A 136 17.05 0.22 -21.75
N ALA A 137 17.41 -0.06 -23.01
CA ALA A 137 16.62 0.36 -24.17
C ALA A 137 15.17 -0.14 -24.13
N GLU A 138 14.95 -1.35 -23.61
CA GLU A 138 13.61 -1.93 -23.42
C GLU A 138 12.78 -1.13 -22.40
N LYS A 139 13.34 -0.86 -21.21
CA LYS A 139 12.67 -0.04 -20.18
C LYS A 139 12.36 1.37 -20.69
N ARG A 140 13.30 1.96 -21.44
CA ARG A 140 13.10 3.27 -22.09
C ARG A 140 11.99 3.22 -23.14
N GLY A 141 11.90 2.15 -23.94
CA GLY A 141 10.80 1.93 -24.88
C GLY A 141 9.44 1.84 -24.18
N GLY A 142 9.37 1.13 -23.05
CA GLY A 142 8.17 1.08 -22.21
C GLY A 142 7.76 2.46 -21.68
N LEU A 143 8.72 3.27 -21.19
CA LEU A 143 8.47 4.66 -20.78
C LEU A 143 7.94 5.53 -21.91
N THR A 144 8.47 5.40 -23.13
CA THR A 144 7.95 6.13 -24.30
C THR A 144 6.48 5.80 -24.56
N GLN A 145 6.06 4.54 -24.42
CA GLN A 145 4.65 4.15 -24.54
C GLN A 145 3.78 4.79 -23.45
N LEU A 146 4.28 4.83 -22.21
CA LEU A 146 3.60 5.52 -21.10
C LEU A 146 3.49 7.03 -21.36
N CYS A 147 4.51 7.66 -21.94
CA CYS A 147 4.49 9.07 -22.32
C CYS A 147 3.40 9.35 -23.36
N SER A 148 3.30 8.52 -24.42
CA SER A 148 2.24 8.65 -25.42
C SER A 148 0.85 8.48 -24.82
N MET A 149 0.68 7.51 -23.90
CA MET A 149 -0.59 7.33 -23.19
C MET A 149 -0.92 8.52 -22.28
N LEU A 150 0.08 9.09 -21.60
CA LEU A 150 -0.09 10.29 -20.78
C LEU A 150 -0.51 11.50 -21.62
N GLN A 151 0.13 11.72 -22.78
CA GLN A 151 -0.26 12.79 -23.72
C GLN A 151 -1.72 12.64 -24.18
N LEU A 152 -2.12 11.43 -24.60
CA LEU A 152 -3.51 11.15 -24.97
C LEU A 152 -4.47 11.37 -23.81
N TYR A 153 -4.08 11.03 -22.58
CA TYR A 153 -4.90 11.22 -21.39
C TYR A 153 -5.09 12.69 -21.04
N LEU A 154 -4.05 13.51 -21.20
CA LEU A 154 -4.06 14.93 -20.86
C LEU A 154 -4.80 15.81 -21.88
N LEU A 155 -5.03 15.32 -23.11
CA LEU A 155 -5.49 16.12 -24.26
C LEU A 155 -6.74 17.00 -23.99
N GLN A 156 -7.64 16.58 -23.10
CA GLN A 156 -8.84 17.34 -22.76
C GLN A 156 -8.61 18.55 -21.84
N GLU A 157 -7.44 18.64 -21.22
CA GLU A 157 -7.05 19.69 -20.27
C GLU A 157 -5.74 20.39 -20.67
N VAL A 158 -4.87 19.71 -21.41
CA VAL A 158 -3.59 20.21 -21.90
C VAL A 158 -3.48 19.86 -23.39
N CYS A 159 -3.73 20.84 -24.25
CA CYS A 159 -3.65 20.67 -25.70
C CYS A 159 -2.19 20.59 -26.20
N ASP A 160 -1.27 21.27 -25.51
CA ASP A 160 0.15 21.28 -25.84
C ASP A 160 0.98 21.06 -24.56
N VAL A 161 1.62 19.89 -24.50
CA VAL A 161 2.44 19.48 -23.36
C VAL A 161 3.77 20.23 -23.28
N SER A 162 4.19 20.92 -24.35
CA SER A 162 5.40 21.75 -24.32
C SER A 162 5.24 23.01 -23.46
N VAL A 163 3.98 23.39 -23.17
CA VAL A 163 3.63 24.57 -22.34
C VAL A 163 3.45 24.20 -20.86
N LEU A 164 3.84 22.98 -20.46
CA LEU A 164 3.74 22.58 -19.07
C LEU A 164 4.64 23.44 -18.17
N PRO A 165 4.19 23.79 -16.94
CA PRO A 165 4.95 24.63 -16.02
C PRO A 165 6.37 24.11 -15.80
N GLY A 166 7.34 25.03 -15.79
CA GLY A 166 8.75 24.72 -15.49
C GLY A 166 9.48 23.88 -16.54
N GLY A 167 8.95 23.75 -17.77
CA GLY A 167 9.57 22.93 -18.81
C GLY A 167 9.54 21.44 -18.51
N LEU A 168 8.49 20.99 -17.81
CA LEU A 168 8.35 19.63 -17.30
C LEU A 168 8.46 18.57 -18.41
N ASP A 169 9.52 17.77 -18.35
CA ASP A 169 9.70 16.60 -19.22
C ASP A 169 8.83 15.42 -18.75
N LEU A 170 7.96 14.92 -19.64
CA LEU A 170 7.06 13.80 -19.35
C LEU A 170 7.82 12.51 -19.08
N MET A 171 8.93 12.27 -19.77
CA MET A 171 9.74 11.06 -19.58
C MET A 171 10.44 11.10 -18.23
N GLY A 172 11.04 12.24 -17.89
CA GLY A 172 11.60 12.54 -16.58
C GLY A 172 10.57 12.48 -15.46
N LEU A 173 9.32 12.89 -15.68
CA LEU A 173 8.26 12.76 -14.68
C LEU A 173 7.87 11.29 -14.47
N LEU A 174 7.59 10.56 -15.55
CA LEU A 174 7.16 9.17 -15.47
C LEU A 174 8.23 8.27 -14.85
N SER A 175 9.50 8.47 -15.22
CA SER A 175 10.63 7.75 -14.62
C SER A 175 10.70 7.98 -13.10
N ARG A 176 10.60 9.24 -12.64
CA ARG A 176 10.53 9.56 -11.21
C ARG A 176 9.32 8.93 -10.53
N VAL A 177 8.13 9.01 -11.14
CA VAL A 177 6.92 8.37 -10.60
C VAL A 177 7.14 6.87 -10.45
N THR A 178 7.67 6.18 -11.46
CA THR A 178 7.91 4.73 -11.40
C THR A 178 8.98 4.31 -10.39
N CYS A 179 9.91 5.20 -10.05
CA CYS A 179 10.98 4.90 -9.10
C CYS A 179 10.63 5.27 -7.65
N ASN A 180 9.69 6.18 -7.42
CA ASN A 180 9.49 6.81 -6.11
C ASN A 180 8.05 6.72 -5.58
N CYS A 181 7.11 6.15 -6.34
CA CYS A 181 5.75 5.94 -5.85
C CYS A 181 5.66 4.77 -4.88
N PHE A 182 4.72 4.86 -3.95
CA PHE A 182 4.42 3.84 -2.96
C PHE A 182 3.06 3.22 -3.23
N SER A 183 2.97 1.89 -3.15
CA SER A 183 1.68 1.21 -3.00
C SER A 183 1.03 1.67 -1.70
N ILE A 184 -0.21 2.15 -1.78
CA ILE A 184 -1.05 2.48 -0.63
C ILE A 184 -1.88 1.25 -0.34
N SER A 185 -1.76 0.74 0.87
CA SER A 185 -2.49 -0.43 1.33
C SER A 185 -3.63 -0.07 2.29
N ASP A 186 -4.63 -0.96 2.38
CA ASP A 186 -5.65 -0.89 3.41
C ASP A 186 -5.15 -1.47 4.75
N GLY A 187 -6.03 -1.54 5.76
CA GLY A 187 -5.68 -2.09 7.06
C GLY A 187 -5.25 -3.56 7.03
N GLU A 188 -5.63 -4.33 6.01
CA GLU A 188 -5.20 -5.72 5.86
C GLU A 188 -4.02 -5.84 4.88
N LEU A 189 -3.30 -4.75 4.67
CA LEU A 189 -2.13 -4.63 3.80
C LEU A 189 -2.41 -4.93 2.32
N GLN A 190 -3.67 -4.85 1.88
CA GLN A 190 -4.02 -5.06 0.48
C GLN A 190 -3.80 -3.78 -0.33
N ASP A 191 -3.12 -3.91 -1.47
CA ASP A 191 -2.84 -2.79 -2.37
C ASP A 191 -4.13 -2.21 -2.97
N ILE A 192 -4.45 -0.98 -2.58
CA ILE A 192 -5.67 -0.27 -3.01
C ILE A 192 -5.38 1.00 -3.81
N GLY A 193 -4.14 1.49 -3.77
CA GLY A 193 -3.77 2.73 -4.44
C GLY A 193 -2.27 2.84 -4.69
N VAL A 194 -1.89 3.92 -5.35
CA VAL A 194 -0.50 4.34 -5.51
C VAL A 194 -0.41 5.83 -5.22
N GLY A 195 0.63 6.25 -4.52
CA GLY A 195 0.85 7.65 -4.17
C GLY A 195 2.31 8.04 -4.17
N LEU A 196 2.57 9.33 -4.39
CA LEU A 196 3.89 9.92 -4.24
C LEU A 196 3.97 10.65 -2.90
N TYR A 197 4.97 10.34 -2.09
CA TYR A 197 5.22 10.95 -0.79
C TYR A 197 6.64 11.50 -0.77
N PRO A 198 6.86 12.75 -1.19
CA PRO A 198 8.18 13.25 -1.54
C PRO A 198 9.25 13.04 -0.46
N SER A 199 9.00 13.48 0.77
CA SER A 199 9.95 13.32 1.88
C SER A 199 10.20 11.85 2.26
N MET A 200 9.27 10.93 1.96
CA MET A 200 9.43 9.50 2.24
C MET A 200 10.21 8.77 1.15
N SER A 201 10.31 9.33 -0.06
CA SER A 201 11.18 8.81 -1.13
C SER A 201 12.69 8.94 -0.81
N LEU A 202 13.05 9.57 0.32
CA LEU A 202 14.41 9.61 0.85
C LEU A 202 14.80 8.37 1.67
N LEU A 203 13.84 7.53 2.07
CA LEU A 203 14.11 6.33 2.88
C LEU A 203 14.73 5.27 2.00
N ASN A 204 15.95 4.83 2.29
CA ASN A 204 16.62 3.79 1.51
C ASN A 204 16.15 2.36 1.88
N HIS A 205 16.39 1.42 0.98
CA HIS A 205 15.99 0.02 1.15
C HIS A 205 16.94 -0.81 2.03
N ASP A 206 16.45 -1.42 3.09
CA ASP A 206 17.16 -2.52 3.77
C ASP A 206 16.24 -3.75 3.87
N CYS A 207 16.80 -4.94 3.70
CA CYS A 207 16.07 -6.21 3.91
C CYS A 207 15.81 -6.47 5.40
N GLN A 208 16.58 -5.83 6.30
CA GLN A 208 16.35 -5.82 7.74
C GLN A 208 16.15 -4.37 8.21
N PRO A 209 15.00 -3.77 7.84
CA PRO A 209 14.79 -2.35 8.06
C PRO A 209 14.68 -2.01 9.55
N ASN A 210 14.86 -0.73 9.88
CA ASN A 210 14.58 -0.22 11.22
C ASN A 210 13.26 0.55 11.32
N CYS A 211 12.61 0.80 10.18
CA CYS A 211 11.31 1.44 10.08
C CYS A 211 10.31 0.60 9.29
N VAL A 212 9.03 0.86 9.53
CA VAL A 212 7.95 0.34 8.72
C VAL A 212 6.96 1.44 8.33
N MET A 213 6.36 1.28 7.16
CA MET A 213 5.28 2.13 6.67
C MET A 213 3.93 1.44 6.82
N VAL A 214 2.96 2.18 7.33
CA VAL A 214 1.54 1.80 7.37
C VAL A 214 0.68 2.98 6.92
N PHE A 215 -0.56 2.73 6.51
CA PHE A 215 -1.45 3.74 5.97
C PHE A 215 -2.74 3.87 6.77
N VAL A 216 -3.14 5.12 7.05
CA VAL A 216 -4.48 5.46 7.54
C VAL A 216 -5.23 6.17 6.41
N GLY A 217 -6.02 5.41 5.66
CA GLY A 217 -6.58 5.88 4.38
C GLY A 217 -5.43 6.14 3.39
N LYS A 218 -5.27 7.39 2.95
CA LYS A 218 -4.13 7.80 2.11
C LYS A 218 -2.97 8.41 2.91
N ARG A 219 -3.08 8.53 4.24
CA ARG A 219 -2.00 9.14 5.05
C ARG A 219 -0.96 8.09 5.41
N LEU A 220 0.29 8.35 5.05
CA LEU A 220 1.43 7.50 5.40
C LEU A 220 1.85 7.76 6.85
N GLN A 221 2.18 6.70 7.57
CA GLN A 221 2.83 6.74 8.88
C GLN A 221 4.11 5.91 8.85
N LEU A 222 5.24 6.53 9.18
CA LEU A 222 6.53 5.87 9.34
C LEU A 222 6.80 5.64 10.82
N ARG A 223 7.04 4.39 11.21
CA ARG A 223 7.28 3.99 12.61
C ARG A 223 8.56 3.20 12.77
N ALA A 224 9.23 3.38 13.90
CA ALA A 224 10.38 2.59 14.28
C ALA A 224 9.94 1.18 14.72
N ILE A 225 10.60 0.13 14.24
CA ILE A 225 10.35 -1.26 14.65
C ILE A 225 11.42 -1.80 15.61
N ARG A 226 12.46 -1.00 15.87
CA ARG A 226 13.46 -1.19 16.92
C ARG A 226 13.95 0.17 17.40
N ASN A 227 14.76 0.21 18.46
CA ASN A 227 15.45 1.44 18.85
C ASN A 227 16.43 1.85 17.74
N ILE A 228 16.45 3.15 17.44
CA ILE A 228 17.29 3.78 16.40
C ILE A 228 18.19 4.80 17.08
N GLN A 229 19.49 4.70 16.85
CA GLN A 229 20.47 5.60 17.44
C GLN A 229 20.54 6.94 16.69
N PRO A 230 20.97 8.03 17.35
CA PRO A 230 21.29 9.27 16.64
C PRO A 230 22.24 9.03 15.47
N HIS A 231 21.97 9.67 14.35
CA HIS A 231 22.69 9.58 13.07
C HIS A 231 22.59 8.24 12.32
N GLU A 232 21.83 7.28 12.83
CA GLU A 232 21.51 6.06 12.11
C GLU A 232 20.57 6.35 10.93
N GLU A 233 20.84 5.74 9.77
CA GLU A 233 19.99 5.83 8.58
C GLU A 233 18.65 5.15 8.82
N LEU A 234 17.56 5.80 8.43
CA LEU A 234 16.21 5.25 8.44
C LEU A 234 15.98 4.48 7.16
N THR A 235 15.64 3.20 7.29
CA THR A 235 15.44 2.28 6.16
C THR A 235 14.11 1.55 6.26
N ILE A 236 13.56 1.21 5.09
CA ILE A 236 12.36 0.40 4.92
C ILE A 236 12.64 -0.77 3.96
N SER A 237 11.79 -1.80 3.94
CA SER A 237 11.82 -2.75 2.82
C SER A 237 11.02 -2.20 1.65
N TYR A 238 11.61 -2.17 0.44
CA TYR A 238 10.88 -1.81 -0.79
C TYR A 238 10.13 -3.01 -1.38
N THR A 239 10.54 -4.20 -0.97
CA THR A 239 10.04 -5.46 -1.51
C THR A 239 9.24 -6.18 -0.45
N ASP A 240 8.06 -6.65 -0.83
CA ASP A 240 7.30 -7.60 -0.04
C ASP A 240 7.67 -9.02 -0.45
N VAL A 241 7.97 -9.89 0.52
CA VAL A 241 8.33 -11.29 0.29
C VAL A 241 7.14 -12.06 -0.29
N LEU A 242 5.92 -11.70 0.11
CA LEU A 242 4.69 -12.39 -0.29
C LEU A 242 3.73 -11.49 -1.07
N ALA A 243 4.26 -10.49 -1.80
CA ALA A 243 3.47 -9.51 -2.54
C ALA A 243 2.19 -10.14 -3.14
N PRO A 244 1.00 -9.73 -2.67
CA PRO A 244 -0.23 -10.46 -2.95
C PRO A 244 -0.51 -10.53 -4.45
N GLY A 245 -1.04 -11.68 -4.89
CA GLY A 245 -1.59 -11.82 -6.23
C GLY A 245 -2.95 -11.15 -6.32
N GLN A 246 -3.27 -10.48 -7.43
CA GLN A 246 -4.59 -9.87 -7.63
C GLN A 246 -5.47 -10.78 -8.49
N GLU A 247 -6.00 -11.85 -7.90
CA GLU A 247 -6.91 -12.79 -8.57
C GLU A 247 -8.37 -12.46 -8.23
N ARG A 248 -9.31 -12.69 -9.17
CA ARG A 248 -10.75 -12.44 -8.95
C ARG A 248 -11.65 -13.62 -9.32
N GLN A 249 -11.06 -14.72 -9.75
CA GLN A 249 -11.76 -15.97 -10.04
C GLN A 249 -11.55 -16.93 -8.86
N TRP A 250 -12.22 -16.65 -7.74
CA TRP A 250 -11.96 -17.36 -6.48
C TRP A 250 -12.24 -18.86 -6.56
N GLU A 251 -13.26 -19.29 -7.29
CA GLU A 251 -13.57 -20.72 -7.48
C GLU A 251 -12.45 -21.46 -8.23
N GLU A 252 -11.96 -20.87 -9.32
CA GLU A 252 -10.86 -21.43 -10.12
C GLU A 252 -9.57 -21.44 -9.31
N LEU A 253 -9.26 -20.32 -8.65
CA LEU A 253 -8.09 -20.19 -7.81
C LEU A 253 -8.10 -21.20 -6.67
N GLN A 254 -9.22 -21.37 -5.97
CA GLN A 254 -9.37 -22.36 -4.93
C GLN A 254 -9.08 -23.77 -5.47
N LYS A 255 -9.72 -24.13 -6.58
CA LYS A 255 -9.60 -25.46 -7.19
C LYS A 255 -8.15 -25.75 -7.62
N GLU A 256 -7.51 -24.80 -8.31
CA GLU A 256 -6.12 -24.94 -8.73
C GLU A 256 -5.17 -25.02 -7.53
N SER A 257 -5.40 -24.19 -6.51
CA SER A 257 -4.60 -24.21 -5.28
C SER A 257 -4.73 -25.55 -4.56
N GLN A 258 -5.94 -26.09 -4.41
CA GLN A 258 -6.17 -27.41 -3.83
C GLN A 258 -5.42 -28.51 -4.59
N ILE A 259 -5.47 -28.50 -5.92
CA ILE A 259 -4.78 -29.48 -6.77
C ILE A 259 -3.26 -29.39 -6.57
N LEU A 260 -2.70 -28.18 -6.61
CA LEU A 260 -1.27 -27.96 -6.48
C LEU A 260 -0.77 -28.29 -5.06
N LEU A 261 -1.50 -27.87 -4.03
CA LEU A 261 -1.19 -28.21 -2.63
C LEU A 261 -1.22 -29.72 -2.42
N ALA A 262 -2.25 -30.42 -2.93
CA ALA A 262 -2.35 -31.88 -2.80
C ALA A 262 -1.22 -32.60 -3.55
N ARG A 263 -0.86 -32.12 -4.76
CA ARG A 263 0.23 -32.71 -5.56
C ARG A 263 1.60 -32.56 -4.89
N HIS A 264 1.81 -31.47 -4.15
CA HIS A 264 3.12 -31.12 -3.59
C HIS A 264 3.24 -31.28 -2.07
N ALA A 265 2.18 -31.71 -1.37
CA ALA A 265 2.11 -31.79 0.09
C ALA A 265 3.27 -32.55 0.77
N HIS A 266 3.88 -33.53 0.10
CA HIS A 266 4.99 -34.32 0.63
C HIS A 266 6.36 -33.94 0.05
N ALA A 267 6.39 -33.13 -1.00
CA ALA A 267 7.61 -32.79 -1.72
C ALA A 267 8.14 -31.40 -1.37
N VAL A 268 7.25 -30.47 -1.01
CA VAL A 268 7.59 -29.08 -0.75
C VAL A 268 7.03 -28.69 0.63
N PRO A 269 7.87 -28.23 1.57
CA PRO A 269 7.40 -27.80 2.88
C PRO A 269 6.70 -26.43 2.80
N ASP A 270 5.79 -26.15 3.74
CA ASP A 270 5.06 -24.87 3.83
C ASP A 270 5.99 -23.66 4.01
N THR A 271 7.24 -23.86 4.44
CA THR A 271 8.27 -22.81 4.51
C THR A 271 8.77 -22.34 3.15
N ASN A 272 8.48 -23.06 2.06
CA ASN A 272 8.78 -22.60 0.72
C ASN A 272 7.91 -21.40 0.34
N VAL A 273 8.53 -20.30 -0.09
CA VAL A 273 7.84 -19.02 -0.37
C VAL A 273 6.73 -19.15 -1.43
N TYR A 274 6.89 -20.02 -2.43
CA TYR A 274 5.86 -20.23 -3.46
C TYR A 274 4.67 -21.01 -2.90
N LEU A 275 4.93 -22.00 -2.03
CA LEU A 275 3.87 -22.74 -1.37
C LEU A 275 3.13 -21.87 -0.35
N LEU A 276 3.86 -21.04 0.40
CA LEU A 276 3.29 -20.07 1.32
C LEU A 276 2.35 -19.09 0.60
N ARG A 277 2.78 -18.56 -0.56
CA ARG A 277 1.93 -17.70 -1.39
C ARG A 277 0.67 -18.42 -1.86
N LEU A 278 0.79 -19.69 -2.24
CA LEU A 278 -0.36 -20.49 -2.64
C LEU A 278 -1.34 -20.72 -1.47
N LEU A 279 -0.82 -20.93 -0.25
CA LEU A 279 -1.65 -21.06 0.96
C LEU A 279 -2.41 -19.77 1.27
N ASP A 280 -1.76 -18.62 1.17
CA ASP A 280 -2.38 -17.31 1.37
C ASP A 280 -3.50 -17.06 0.34
N MET A 281 -3.22 -17.32 -0.94
CA MET A 281 -4.21 -17.24 -2.03
C MET A 281 -5.38 -18.21 -1.84
N ALA A 282 -5.11 -19.43 -1.38
CA ALA A 282 -6.14 -20.42 -1.08
C ALA A 282 -7.01 -19.98 0.11
N MET A 283 -6.39 -19.40 1.14
CA MET A 283 -7.11 -18.84 2.30
C MET A 283 -8.06 -17.73 1.84
N ASP A 284 -7.59 -16.77 1.04
CA ASP A 284 -8.41 -15.67 0.51
C ASP A 284 -9.58 -16.16 -0.35
N ALA A 285 -9.33 -17.16 -1.19
CA ALA A 285 -10.38 -17.79 -1.99
C ALA A 285 -11.45 -18.45 -1.09
N CYS A 286 -11.03 -19.19 -0.06
CA CYS A 286 -11.94 -19.83 0.87
C CYS A 286 -12.76 -18.80 1.67
N ILE A 287 -12.14 -17.71 2.14
CA ILE A 287 -12.84 -16.59 2.81
C ILE A 287 -13.90 -16.00 1.89
N SER A 288 -13.54 -15.75 0.63
CA SER A 288 -14.44 -15.14 -0.36
C SER A 288 -15.60 -16.05 -0.79
N LEU A 289 -15.49 -17.36 -0.55
CA LEU A 289 -16.49 -18.38 -0.85
C LEU A 289 -17.23 -18.88 0.41
N ASP A 290 -17.07 -18.19 1.54
CA ASP A 290 -17.67 -18.55 2.84
C ASP A 290 -17.29 -19.96 3.37
N GLN A 291 -16.12 -20.47 2.96
CA GLN A 291 -15.59 -21.77 3.40
C GLN A 291 -14.58 -21.61 4.54
N TYR A 292 -15.08 -21.19 5.70
CA TYR A 292 -14.26 -20.71 6.81
C TYR A 292 -13.38 -21.78 7.47
N GLU A 293 -13.82 -23.03 7.54
CA GLU A 293 -13.02 -24.13 8.09
C GLU A 293 -11.79 -24.42 7.23
N ALA A 294 -11.97 -24.46 5.90
CA ALA A 294 -10.86 -24.64 4.96
C ALA A 294 -9.92 -23.42 4.97
N ALA A 295 -10.48 -22.21 5.06
CA ALA A 295 -9.69 -20.99 5.23
C ALA A 295 -8.80 -21.06 6.48
N LEU A 296 -9.35 -21.52 7.61
CA LEU A 296 -8.58 -21.66 8.85
C LEU A 296 -7.48 -22.73 8.72
N GLU A 297 -7.72 -23.83 8.02
CA GLU A 297 -6.69 -24.85 7.76
C GLU A 297 -5.50 -24.25 7.01
N TYR A 298 -5.75 -23.50 5.93
CA TYR A 298 -4.68 -22.82 5.20
C TYR A 298 -4.00 -21.75 6.05
N GLY A 299 -4.76 -20.90 6.76
CA GLY A 299 -4.20 -19.86 7.62
C GLY A 299 -3.35 -20.38 8.77
N ASN A 300 -3.71 -21.51 9.38
CA ASN A 300 -2.85 -22.12 10.40
C ASN A 300 -1.50 -22.59 9.84
N ARG A 301 -1.48 -23.02 8.57
CA ARG A 301 -0.26 -23.44 7.88
C ARG A 301 0.64 -22.27 7.48
N THR A 302 0.09 -21.05 7.31
CA THR A 302 0.89 -19.86 6.98
C THR A 302 1.64 -19.29 8.18
N LEU A 303 1.14 -19.47 9.42
CA LEU A 303 1.68 -18.79 10.60
C LEU A 303 3.19 -19.04 10.84
N GLY A 304 3.62 -20.30 10.79
CA GLY A 304 5.03 -20.67 10.97
C GLY A 304 5.94 -20.06 9.89
N PRO A 305 5.62 -20.26 8.60
CA PRO A 305 6.35 -19.63 7.49
C PRO A 305 6.36 -18.09 7.52
N TYR A 306 5.25 -17.41 7.86
CA TYR A 306 5.23 -15.95 7.98
C TYR A 306 6.22 -15.47 9.05
N ARG A 307 6.25 -16.14 10.21
CA ARG A 307 7.21 -15.84 11.28
C ARG A 307 8.67 -16.07 10.86
N LEU A 308 8.91 -17.02 9.96
CA LEU A 308 10.25 -17.29 9.42
C LEU A 308 10.72 -16.22 8.44
N HIS A 309 9.83 -15.76 7.55
CA HIS A 309 10.18 -14.85 6.46
C HIS A 309 10.10 -13.37 6.82
N TYR A 310 9.32 -13.01 7.84
CA TYR A 310 9.20 -11.63 8.34
C TYR A 310 9.82 -11.48 9.73
N ALA A 311 10.88 -10.69 9.83
CA ALA A 311 11.54 -10.40 11.09
C ALA A 311 10.60 -9.63 12.06
N GLU A 312 10.46 -10.11 13.29
CA GLU A 312 9.62 -9.46 14.30
C GLU A 312 10.25 -8.13 14.79
N PRO A 313 9.46 -7.04 14.96
CA PRO A 313 8.03 -6.92 14.66
C PRO A 313 7.78 -6.49 13.21
N HIS A 314 6.91 -7.21 12.49
CA HIS A 314 6.52 -6.90 11.11
C HIS A 314 4.98 -6.81 10.96
N PRO A 315 4.45 -5.83 10.20
CA PRO A 315 3.00 -5.67 10.02
C PRO A 315 2.36 -6.87 9.31
N SER A 316 3.00 -7.47 8.30
CA SER A 316 2.44 -8.64 7.60
C SER A 316 2.22 -9.84 8.53
N TRP A 317 3.15 -10.08 9.46
CA TRP A 317 2.97 -11.10 10.49
C TRP A 317 1.77 -10.78 11.41
N ALA A 318 1.66 -9.53 11.85
CA ALA A 318 0.58 -9.09 12.71
C ALA A 318 -0.80 -9.22 12.04
N VAL A 319 -0.88 -8.83 10.76
CA VAL A 319 -2.11 -8.92 9.96
C VAL A 319 -2.51 -10.36 9.72
N GLU A 320 -1.55 -11.26 9.47
CA GLU A 320 -1.85 -12.67 9.29
C GLU A 320 -2.39 -13.32 10.58
N LEU A 321 -1.76 -13.04 11.74
CA LEU A 321 -2.29 -13.42 13.04
C LEU A 321 -3.72 -12.88 13.26
N PHE A 322 -3.97 -11.64 12.85
CA PHE A 322 -5.29 -11.04 12.98
C PHE A 322 -6.33 -11.72 12.07
N ARG A 323 -5.98 -12.05 10.81
CA ARG A 323 -6.83 -12.80 9.87
C ARG A 323 -7.17 -14.18 10.41
N VAL A 324 -6.17 -14.93 10.86
CA VAL A 324 -6.37 -16.26 11.48
C VAL A 324 -7.20 -16.17 12.77
N GLY A 325 -6.94 -15.17 13.62
CA GLY A 325 -7.73 -14.92 14.83
C GLY A 325 -9.20 -14.63 14.53
N LYS A 326 -9.51 -13.87 13.47
CA LYS A 326 -10.89 -13.62 13.01
C LYS A 326 -11.59 -14.93 12.61
N LEU A 327 -10.91 -15.83 11.89
CA LEU A 327 -11.43 -17.14 11.51
C LEU A 327 -11.68 -18.04 12.74
N GLN A 328 -10.72 -18.10 13.66
CA GLN A 328 -10.84 -18.86 14.91
C GLN A 328 -12.03 -18.37 15.75
N HIS A 329 -12.19 -17.04 15.89
CA HIS A 329 -13.31 -16.45 16.64
C HIS A 329 -14.64 -16.82 15.99
N TYR A 330 -14.75 -16.67 14.67
CA TYR A 330 -15.97 -17.01 13.93
C TYR A 330 -16.37 -18.49 14.09
N LEU A 331 -15.39 -19.40 14.14
CA LEU A 331 -15.60 -20.84 14.31
C LEU A 331 -15.73 -21.27 15.79
N GLY A 332 -15.82 -20.32 16.74
CA GLY A 332 -16.00 -20.61 18.16
C GLY A 332 -14.75 -21.17 18.87
N ARG A 333 -13.57 -21.12 18.25
CA ARG A 333 -12.29 -21.55 18.82
C ARG A 333 -11.70 -20.44 19.70
N LEU A 334 -12.37 -20.15 20.81
CA LEU A 334 -12.12 -18.94 21.60
C LEU A 334 -10.71 -18.86 22.20
N GLU A 335 -10.16 -19.97 22.70
CA GLU A 335 -8.80 -19.99 23.25
C GLU A 335 -7.73 -19.70 22.17
N GLU A 336 -7.86 -20.35 21.01
CA GLU A 336 -6.99 -20.13 19.85
C GLU A 336 -7.08 -18.67 19.38
N ALA A 337 -8.30 -18.15 19.25
CA ALA A 337 -8.56 -16.77 18.84
C ALA A 337 -7.95 -15.76 19.82
N SER A 338 -8.10 -15.98 21.13
CA SER A 338 -7.53 -15.11 22.17
C SER A 338 -6.01 -15.05 22.06
N ASN A 339 -5.35 -16.18 21.81
CA ASN A 339 -3.90 -16.24 21.63
C ASN A 339 -3.46 -15.47 20.37
N SER A 340 -4.10 -15.73 19.24
CA SER A 340 -3.80 -15.05 17.96
C SER A 340 -4.00 -13.54 18.05
N PHE A 341 -5.11 -13.08 18.65
CA PHE A 341 -5.37 -11.66 18.84
C PHE A 341 -4.41 -10.99 19.83
N THR A 342 -3.97 -11.70 20.88
CA THR A 342 -2.96 -11.17 21.81
C THR A 342 -1.63 -10.93 21.10
N GLN A 343 -1.16 -11.91 20.33
CA GLN A 343 0.07 -11.75 19.55
C GLN A 343 -0.05 -10.64 18.49
N ALA A 344 -1.19 -10.59 17.77
CA ALA A 344 -1.44 -9.52 16.81
C ALA A 344 -1.46 -8.13 17.49
N TYR A 345 -2.09 -8.02 18.66
CA TYR A 345 -2.14 -6.78 19.45
C TYR A 345 -0.75 -6.26 19.80
N ASP A 346 0.12 -7.12 20.31
CA ASP A 346 1.47 -6.73 20.74
C ASP A 346 2.32 -6.21 19.56
N VAL A 347 2.24 -6.87 18.41
CA VAL A 347 2.97 -6.46 17.20
C VAL A 347 2.34 -5.22 16.55
N MET A 348 1.00 -5.12 16.48
CA MET A 348 0.30 -3.95 15.92
C MET A 348 0.49 -2.70 16.77
N LYS A 349 0.64 -2.83 18.09
CA LYS A 349 0.97 -1.70 18.98
C LYS A 349 2.25 -0.99 18.57
N VAL A 350 3.23 -1.74 18.07
CA VAL A 350 4.51 -1.21 17.56
C VAL A 350 4.38 -0.75 16.11
N THR A 351 3.92 -1.63 15.22
CA THR A 351 3.95 -1.40 13.76
C THR A 351 2.91 -0.41 13.28
N HIS A 352 1.73 -0.39 13.90
CA HIS A 352 0.60 0.48 13.53
C HIS A 352 0.39 1.62 14.52
N GLY A 353 0.60 1.35 15.81
CA GLY A 353 0.38 2.29 16.91
C GLY A 353 -1.07 2.35 17.39
N THR A 354 -1.28 2.90 18.59
CA THR A 354 -2.57 2.88 19.29
C THR A 354 -3.68 3.68 18.63
N GLU A 355 -3.33 4.66 17.80
CA GLU A 355 -4.29 5.51 17.08
C GLU A 355 -4.70 4.91 15.72
N HIS A 356 -4.12 3.78 15.31
CA HIS A 356 -4.41 3.17 14.02
C HIS A 356 -5.77 2.45 14.03
N PRO A 357 -6.62 2.61 13.00
CA PRO A 357 -7.93 1.95 12.95
C PRO A 357 -7.85 0.43 13.13
N LEU A 358 -6.90 -0.23 12.46
CA LEU A 358 -6.68 -1.68 12.60
C LEU A 358 -6.28 -2.09 14.03
N PHE A 359 -5.48 -1.27 14.73
CA PHE A 359 -5.12 -1.55 16.12
C PHE A 359 -6.37 -1.51 17.02
N ASN A 360 -7.25 -0.53 16.79
CA ASN A 360 -8.52 -0.44 17.51
C ASN A 360 -9.41 -1.66 17.24
N GLU A 361 -9.38 -2.19 16.01
CA GLU A 361 -10.14 -3.38 15.65
C GLU A 361 -9.63 -4.63 16.37
N VAL A 362 -8.32 -4.90 16.37
CA VAL A 362 -7.75 -6.04 17.11
C VAL A 362 -7.96 -5.88 18.62
N SER A 363 -7.84 -4.67 19.16
CA SER A 363 -8.11 -4.40 20.59
C SER A 363 -9.56 -4.70 20.97
N ARG A 364 -10.52 -4.31 20.12
CA ARG A 364 -11.94 -4.63 20.31
C ARG A 364 -12.17 -6.14 20.24
N LYS A 365 -11.62 -6.81 19.22
CA LYS A 365 -11.77 -8.26 19.02
C LYS A 365 -11.18 -9.08 20.17
N LEU A 366 -10.01 -8.68 20.67
CA LEU A 366 -9.40 -9.30 21.85
C LEU A 366 -10.30 -9.16 23.08
N THR A 367 -10.88 -7.97 23.30
CA THR A 367 -11.79 -7.71 24.41
C THR A 367 -13.07 -8.55 24.30
N GLU A 368 -13.62 -8.69 23.09
CA GLU A 368 -14.79 -9.54 22.80
C GLU A 368 -14.53 -11.00 23.19
N VAL A 369 -13.45 -11.59 22.66
CA VAL A 369 -13.10 -13.00 22.92
C VAL A 369 -12.82 -13.23 24.41
N GLN A 370 -12.11 -12.33 25.08
CA GLN A 370 -11.85 -12.45 26.52
C GLN A 370 -13.13 -12.36 27.36
N ALA A 371 -14.12 -11.58 26.93
CA ALA A 371 -15.41 -11.53 27.60
C ALA A 371 -16.23 -12.81 27.37
N GLU A 372 -16.14 -13.41 26.19
CA GLU A 372 -16.79 -14.69 25.86
C GLU A 372 -16.18 -15.85 26.64
N LEU A 373 -14.85 -15.94 26.72
CA LEU A 373 -14.12 -16.96 27.51
C LEU A 373 -14.46 -16.94 29.00
N ARG A 374 -14.83 -15.78 29.56
CA ARG A 374 -15.26 -15.68 30.97
C ARG A 374 -16.68 -16.17 31.20
N ARG A 375 -17.47 -16.39 30.14
CA ARG A 375 -18.87 -16.82 30.19
C ARG A 375 -19.03 -18.32 29.92
N THR A 376 -18.05 -18.94 29.27
CA THR A 376 -17.89 -20.40 29.13
C THR A 376 -17.25 -20.98 30.38
#